data_AF-A0A1B1TBD6-F1
#
_entry.id   AF-A0A1B1TBD6-F1
#
_cell.length_a   1.000
_cell.length_b   1.000
_cell.length_c   1.000
_cell.angle_alpha   90.00
_cell.angle_beta   90.00
_cell.angle_gamma   90.00
#
_symmetry.space_group_name_H-M   'P 1'
#
loop_
_entity.id
_entity.type
_entity.pdbx_description
1 polymer ?
#
loop_
_entity_poly.entity_id
_entity_poly.type
_entity_poly.pdbx_seq_one_letter_code
_entity_poly.pdbx_strand_id
1 'polypeptide(L)'
;MNKDAHKLLLESINEIHKRVRYGCKSDLLGLVALRGVGRIRARELNNTLGVVNIKDLTMLTENDKYKLSDLRGWSEKLVENIITSAKLLSDKNN
;
A
#
# COMPACT_ATOMS: atom_id res chain seq x y z
N MET A 1 3.16 -33.86 -10.93
CA MET A 1 3.71 -32.49 -11.03
C MET A 1 3.64 -31.85 -9.66
N ASN A 2 4.74 -31.25 -9.20
CA ASN A 2 4.81 -30.61 -7.89
C ASN A 2 3.98 -29.30 -7.90
N LYS A 3 2.74 -29.36 -7.40
CA LYS A 3 1.77 -28.25 -7.46
C LYS A 3 2.28 -27.01 -6.73
N ASP A 4 3.07 -27.20 -5.67
CA ASP A 4 3.61 -26.11 -4.85
C ASP A 4 4.69 -25.33 -5.61
N ALA A 5 5.55 -26.04 -6.36
CA ALA A 5 6.56 -25.40 -7.21
C ALA A 5 5.93 -24.56 -8.33
N HIS A 6 4.83 -25.04 -8.91
CA HIS A 6 4.09 -24.30 -9.94
C HIS A 6 3.44 -23.03 -9.36
N LYS A 7 2.82 -23.15 -8.17
CA LYS A 7 2.22 -22.02 -7.46
C LYS A 7 3.26 -20.95 -7.11
N LEU A 8 4.38 -21.35 -6.54
CA LEU A 8 5.48 -20.46 -6.16
C LEU A 8 6.02 -19.66 -7.36
N LEU A 9 6.21 -20.34 -8.49
CA LEU A 9 6.66 -19.70 -9.73
C LEU A 9 5.65 -18.66 -10.22
N LEU A 10 4.36 -19.00 -10.20
CA LEU A 10 3.29 -18.08 -10.59
C LEU A 10 3.25 -16.83 -9.68
N GLU A 11 3.36 -17.02 -8.36
CA GLU A 11 3.41 -15.92 -7.38
C GLU A 11 4.62 -15.01 -7.61
N SER A 12 5.80 -15.60 -7.84
CA SER A 12 7.05 -14.86 -8.10
C SER A 12 6.95 -14.01 -9.37
N ILE A 13 6.40 -14.56 -10.45
CA ILE A 13 6.20 -13.82 -11.71
C ILE A 13 5.19 -12.70 -11.52
N ASN A 14 4.09 -12.96 -10.81
CA ASN A 14 3.07 -11.95 -10.52
C ASN A 14 3.63 -10.80 -9.68
N GLU A 15 4.51 -11.08 -8.72
CA GLU A 15 5.19 -10.06 -7.94
C GLU A 15 6.04 -9.16 -8.84
N ILE A 16 6.90 -9.75 -9.69
CA ILE A 16 7.76 -9.01 -10.62
C ILE A 16 6.92 -8.15 -11.57
N HIS A 17 5.83 -8.72 -12.13
CA HIS A 17 4.93 -7.98 -13.01
C HIS A 17 4.35 -6.73 -12.32
N LYS A 18 3.90 -6.86 -11.07
CA LYS A 18 3.39 -5.72 -10.29
C LYS A 18 4.47 -4.68 -10.03
N ARG A 19 5.69 -5.11 -9.66
CA ARG A 19 6.83 -4.21 -9.43
C ARG A 19 7.17 -3.38 -10.66
N VAL A 20 7.16 -3.99 -11.84
CA VAL A 20 7.41 -3.30 -13.11
C VAL A 20 6.26 -2.35 -13.45
N ARG A 21 5.01 -2.81 -13.37
CA ARG A 21 3.82 -1.98 -13.66
C ARG A 21 3.75 -0.72 -12.80
N TYR A 22 4.06 -0.86 -11.51
CA TYR A 22 3.93 0.24 -10.54
C TYR A 22 5.24 1.02 -10.32
N GLY A 23 6.38 0.46 -10.74
CA GLY A 23 7.70 1.05 -10.55
C GLY A 23 8.09 1.15 -9.07
N CYS A 24 7.83 0.10 -8.30
CA CYS A 24 8.10 0.07 -6.86
C CYS A 24 8.79 -1.22 -6.41
N LYS A 25 9.42 -1.18 -5.23
CA LYS A 25 9.97 -2.37 -4.56
C LYS A 25 8.84 -3.25 -4.01
N SER A 26 9.15 -4.52 -3.75
CA SER A 26 8.26 -5.51 -3.12
C SER A 26 7.53 -4.96 -1.91
N ASP A 27 8.25 -4.21 -1.07
CA ASP A 27 7.81 -3.72 0.23
C ASP A 27 6.66 -2.70 0.13
N LEU A 28 6.45 -2.12 -1.06
CA LEU A 28 5.40 -1.11 -1.30
C LEU A 28 4.22 -1.66 -2.11
N LEU A 29 4.27 -2.91 -2.57
CA LEU A 29 3.22 -3.50 -3.40
C LEU A 29 1.87 -3.54 -2.67
N GLY A 30 1.88 -3.67 -1.35
CA GLY A 30 0.68 -3.61 -0.52
C GLY A 30 -0.03 -2.26 -0.56
N LEU A 31 0.72 -1.17 -0.74
CA LEU A 31 0.18 0.20 -0.71
C LEU A 31 -0.20 0.72 -2.08
N VAL A 32 0.60 0.44 -3.12
CA VAL A 32 0.37 1.02 -4.46
C VAL A 32 -0.89 0.45 -5.15
N ALA A 33 -1.43 -0.66 -4.64
CA ALA A 33 -2.72 -1.17 -5.07
C ALA A 33 -3.90 -0.28 -4.64
N LEU A 34 -3.72 0.60 -3.64
CA LEU A 34 -4.78 1.47 -3.14
C LEU A 34 -5.03 2.67 -4.05
N ARG A 35 -6.31 2.95 -4.30
CA ARG A 35 -6.71 4.11 -5.07
C ARG A 35 -6.28 5.39 -4.35
N GLY A 36 -5.50 6.24 -5.03
CA GLY A 36 -4.96 7.49 -4.48
C GLY A 36 -3.53 7.38 -3.96
N VAL A 37 -2.99 6.16 -3.80
CA VAL A 37 -1.60 5.91 -3.40
C VAL A 37 -0.79 5.48 -4.62
N GLY A 38 -0.13 6.43 -5.26
CA GLY A 38 0.86 6.15 -6.31
C GLY A 38 2.24 5.85 -5.74
N ARG A 39 3.22 5.58 -6.62
CA ARG A 39 4.62 5.28 -6.24
C ARG A 39 5.28 6.31 -5.33
N ILE A 40 4.99 7.60 -5.50
CA ILE A 40 5.57 8.68 -4.68
C ILE A 40 4.97 8.62 -3.27
N ARG A 41 3.64 8.61 -3.16
CA ARG A 41 2.93 8.56 -1.88
C ARG A 41 3.19 7.28 -1.10
N ALA A 42 3.32 6.14 -1.78
CA ALA A 42 3.72 4.89 -1.13
C ALA A 42 5.12 5.01 -0.49
N ARG A 43 6.06 5.68 -1.17
CA ARG A 43 7.39 5.95 -0.59
C ARG A 43 7.32 6.93 0.58
N GLU A 44 6.49 7.97 0.48
CA GLU A 44 6.32 8.94 1.57
C GLU A 44 5.68 8.31 2.81
N LEU A 45 4.69 7.43 2.63
CA LEU A 45 4.09 6.64 3.72
C LEU A 45 5.14 5.77 4.44
N ASN A 46 5.95 5.04 3.66
CA ASN A 46 7.00 4.20 4.22
C ASN A 46 8.09 5.05 4.91
N ASN A 47 8.54 6.14 4.29
CA ASN A 47 9.61 6.97 4.84
C ASN A 47 9.18 7.78 6.08
N THR A 48 7.93 8.22 6.14
CA THR A 48 7.44 9.11 7.21
C THR A 48 6.91 8.33 8.40
N LEU A 49 6.17 7.24 8.14
CA LEU A 49 5.44 6.48 9.15
C LEU A 49 5.85 5.01 9.23
N GLY A 50 6.76 4.53 8.37
CA GLY A 50 7.14 3.11 8.31
C GLY A 50 6.03 2.20 7.81
N VAL A 51 4.99 2.76 7.19
CA VAL A 51 3.82 2.02 6.71
C VAL A 51 4.20 1.27 5.44
N VAL A 52 3.95 -0.04 5.42
CA VAL A 52 4.23 -0.92 4.26
C VAL A 52 3.00 -1.71 3.80
N ASN A 53 2.02 -1.91 4.68
CA ASN A 53 0.84 -2.72 4.40
C ASN A 53 -0.48 -1.98 4.68
N ILE A 54 -1.56 -2.55 4.13
CA ILE A 54 -2.94 -2.05 4.30
C ILE A 54 -3.36 -2.09 5.78
N LYS A 55 -2.91 -3.10 6.54
CA LYS A 55 -3.20 -3.21 7.97
C LYS A 55 -2.63 -2.02 8.74
N ASP A 56 -1.41 -1.61 8.44
CA ASP A 56 -0.75 -0.48 9.11
C ASP A 56 -1.51 0.83 8.83
N LEU A 57 -2.03 1.00 7.60
CA LEU A 57 -2.89 2.15 7.26
C LEU A 57 -4.16 2.22 8.09
N THR A 58 -4.76 1.07 8.46
CA THR A 58 -5.96 1.05 9.30
C THR A 58 -5.69 1.39 10.76
N MET A 59 -4.42 1.27 11.21
CA MET A 59 -3.99 1.57 12.57
C MET A 59 -3.48 3.01 12.75
N LEU A 60 -3.49 3.82 11.70
CA LEU A 60 -3.04 5.20 11.76
C LEU A 60 -3.84 6.04 12.77
N THR A 61 -3.12 6.76 13.62
CA THR A 61 -3.72 7.68 14.61
C THR A 61 -4.04 9.03 13.96
N GLU A 62 -4.87 9.85 14.62
CA GLU A 62 -5.15 11.22 14.16
C GLU A 62 -3.85 12.04 14.01
N ASN A 63 -2.88 11.87 14.91
CA ASN A 63 -1.59 12.54 14.83
C ASN A 63 -0.81 12.16 13.56
N ASP A 64 -0.88 10.90 13.14
CA ASP A 64 -0.21 10.44 11.92
C ASP A 64 -0.90 11.02 10.67
N LYS A 65 -2.22 11.20 10.71
CA LYS A 65 -2.95 11.89 9.63
C LYS A 65 -2.53 13.35 9.51
N TYR A 66 -2.39 14.06 10.63
CA TYR A 66 -1.89 15.44 10.64
C TYR A 66 -0.47 15.55 10.11
N LYS A 67 0.43 14.63 10.49
CA LYS A 67 1.79 14.59 9.94
C LYS A 67 1.82 14.37 8.43
N LEU A 68 0.93 13.52 7.91
CA LEU A 68 0.82 13.30 6.47
C LEU A 68 0.21 14.50 5.76
N SER A 69 -0.81 15.15 6.32
CA SER A 69 -1.46 16.31 5.68
C SER A 69 -0.55 17.54 5.59
N ASP A 70 0.45 17.66 6.47
CA ASP A 70 1.47 18.71 6.40
C ASP A 70 2.48 18.51 5.24
N LEU A 71 2.56 17.30 4.69
CA LEU A 71 3.43 17.03 3.54
C LEU A 71 2.86 17.64 2.25
N ARG A 72 3.74 18.20 1.42
CA ARG A 72 3.37 18.76 0.12
C ARG A 72 2.66 17.72 -0.75
N GLY A 73 1.46 18.04 -1.24
CA GLY A 73 0.68 17.16 -2.12
C GLY A 73 -0.21 16.16 -1.40
N TRP A 74 -0.30 16.28 -0.08
CA TRP A 74 -1.25 15.61 0.79
C TRP A 74 -2.36 16.55 1.23
N SER A 75 -3.50 15.96 1.59
CA SER A 75 -4.61 16.66 2.21
C SER A 75 -5.32 15.70 3.17
N GLU A 76 -5.96 16.25 4.20
CA GLU A 76 -6.72 15.44 5.17
C GLU A 76 -7.75 14.55 4.47
N LYS A 77 -8.52 15.12 3.53
CA LYS A 77 -9.49 14.38 2.73
C LYS A 77 -8.86 13.25 1.91
N LEU A 78 -7.65 13.43 1.40
CA LEU A 78 -6.94 12.37 0.69
C LEU A 78 -6.58 11.24 1.65
N VAL A 79 -6.08 11.57 2.84
CA VAL A 79 -5.69 10.58 3.86
C VAL A 79 -6.92 9.77 4.31
N GLU A 80 -8.04 10.44 4.57
CA GLU A 80 -9.31 9.80 4.91
C GLU A 80 -9.80 8.84 3.82
N ASN A 81 -9.73 9.26 2.54
CA ASN A 81 -10.11 8.41 1.42
C ASN A 81 -9.22 7.16 1.30
N ILE A 82 -7.92 7.29 1.57
CA ILE A 82 -6.97 6.18 1.57
C ILE A 82 -7.30 5.20 2.70
N ILE A 83 -7.52 5.69 3.93
CA ILE A 83 -7.88 4.86 5.08
C ILE A 83 -9.22 4.15 4.85
N THR A 84 -10.20 4.84 4.30
CA THR A 84 -11.51 4.26 3.96
C THR A 84 -11.35 3.16 2.91
N SER A 85 -10.56 3.40 1.87
CA SER A 85 -10.26 2.39 0.84
C SER A 85 -9.51 1.19 1.42
N ALA A 86 -8.60 1.41 2.36
CA ALA A 86 -7.86 0.36 3.06
C ALA A 86 -8.79 -0.51 3.91
N LYS A 87 -9.73 0.09 4.66
CA LYS A 87 -10.74 -0.65 5.43
C LYS A 87 -11.60 -1.54 4.53
N LEU A 88 -12.14 -0.98 3.44
CA LEU A 88 -12.93 -1.74 2.46
C LEU A 88 -12.16 -2.91 1.83
N LEU A 89 -10.85 -2.75 1.60
CA LEU A 89 -10.02 -3.82 1.06
C LEU A 89 -9.67 -4.88 2.12
N SER A 90 -9.53 -4.47 3.38
CA SER A 90 -9.34 -5.39 4.51
C SER A 90 -10.55 -6.29 4.68
N ASP A 91 -11.75 -5.72 4.61
CA ASP A 91 -13.01 -6.45 4.78
C ASP A 91 -13.30 -7.45 3.64
N LYS A 92 -12.76 -7.21 2.45
CA LYS A 92 -12.87 -8.13 1.29
C LYS A 92 -11.91 -9.32 1.33
N ASN A 93 -10.85 -9.24 2.14
CA ASN A 93 -9.83 -10.28 2.26
C ASN A 93 -10.02 -11.18 3.50
N ASN A 94 -11.08 -10.95 4.28
CA ASN A 94 -11.61 -11.85 5.31
C ASN A 94 -12.79 -12.64 4.74
#